data_AF-A0A7R9ZM70-F1
#
_entry.id   AF-A0A7R9ZM70-F1
#
_cell.length_a   1.000
_cell.length_b   1.000
_cell.length_c   1.000
_cell.angle_alpha   90.00
_cell.angle_beta   90.00
_cell.angle_gamma   90.00
#
_symmetry.space_group_name_H-M   'P 1'
#
loop_
_entity.id
_entity.type
_entity.pdbx_description
1 polymer ?
#
loop_
_entity_poly.entity_id
_entity_poly.type
_entity_poly.pdbx_seq_one_letter_code
_entity_poly.pdbx_strand_id
1 'polypeptide(L)'
;MNFFQKLLATLCLVAACFVTSASADDEAAAQALRDVQMGMAGLKEASNNPALLAQMMRDLSDPAVMEEAKKMMDNPLFQKQMKGLGNSKEFKESLKQASAMMNDPAKAAQAEAKMEHMLKRGQDDLQKAAGGMMEEAMAAMANPEVMAEMAKMLKDPNFKQQLEAMAKDPAFKDYTSAMQHMMNDPEKKERMEKLGNAFREQL
;
A
#
# COMPACT_ATOMS: atom_id res chain seq x y z
N MET A 1 -43.81 -59.75 -2.22
CA MET A 1 -42.38 -59.39 -2.32
C MET A 1 -42.12 -57.94 -2.79
N ASN A 2 -43.12 -57.06 -2.91
CA ASN A 2 -42.94 -55.72 -3.51
C ASN A 2 -42.81 -54.55 -2.52
N PHE A 3 -42.87 -54.81 -1.20
CA PHE A 3 -42.83 -53.75 -0.18
C PHE A 3 -41.42 -53.53 0.40
N PHE A 4 -40.66 -54.61 0.60
CA PHE A 4 -39.28 -54.53 1.09
C PHE A 4 -38.31 -53.88 0.08
N GLN A 5 -38.53 -54.09 -1.22
CA GLN A 5 -37.70 -53.52 -2.28
C GLN A 5 -37.92 -52.00 -2.47
N LYS A 6 -39.13 -51.50 -2.17
CA LYS A 6 -39.43 -50.06 -2.18
C LYS A 6 -38.84 -49.34 -0.96
N LEU A 7 -38.84 -49.98 0.22
CA LEU A 7 -38.28 -49.39 1.44
C LEU A 7 -36.75 -49.28 1.37
N LEU A 8 -36.06 -50.23 0.73
CA LEU A 8 -34.61 -50.19 0.54
C LEU A 8 -34.16 -49.12 -0.47
N ALA A 9 -34.96 -48.88 -1.51
CA ALA A 9 -34.65 -47.88 -2.55
C ALA A 9 -34.82 -46.44 -2.05
N THR A 10 -35.78 -46.18 -1.15
CA THR A 10 -35.99 -44.84 -0.57
C THR A 10 -34.94 -44.48 0.48
N LEU A 11 -34.35 -45.47 1.17
CA LEU A 11 -33.28 -45.23 2.15
C LEU A 11 -31.95 -44.81 1.49
N CYS A 12 -31.63 -45.31 0.29
CA CYS A 12 -30.41 -44.95 -0.43
C CYS A 12 -30.46 -43.53 -1.05
N LEU A 13 -31.65 -43.00 -1.36
CA LEU A 13 -31.76 -41.66 -1.98
C LEU A 13 -31.60 -40.51 -0.97
N VAL A 14 -31.84 -40.76 0.32
CA VAL A 14 -31.68 -39.73 1.38
C VAL A 14 -30.24 -39.69 1.91
N ALA A 15 -29.48 -40.79 1.80
CA ALA A 15 -28.07 -40.84 2.23
C ALA A 15 -27.10 -40.11 1.26
N ALA A 16 -27.51 -39.81 0.02
CA ALA A 16 -26.67 -39.16 -0.97
C ALA A 16 -26.69 -37.61 -0.91
N CYS A 17 -27.59 -37.00 -0.14
CA CYS A 17 -27.74 -35.53 -0.09
C CYS A 17 -27.06 -34.85 1.11
N PHE A 18 -26.36 -35.59 1.98
CA PHE A 18 -25.70 -35.04 3.17
C PHE A 18 -24.16 -34.93 3.08
N VAL A 19 -23.55 -35.23 1.93
CA VAL A 19 -22.06 -35.27 1.79
C VAL A 19 -21.48 -34.07 1.04
N THR A 20 -22.30 -33.14 0.53
CA THR A 20 -21.84 -32.05 -0.35
C THR A 20 -21.70 -30.67 0.30
N SER A 21 -21.84 -30.54 1.62
CA SER A 21 -21.82 -29.23 2.31
C SER A 21 -20.53 -28.91 3.09
N ALA A 22 -19.49 -29.76 3.02
CA ALA A 22 -18.29 -29.61 3.85
C ALA A 22 -17.08 -28.97 3.15
N SER A 23 -17.14 -28.63 1.85
CA SER A 23 -15.95 -28.23 1.07
C SER A 23 -15.78 -26.73 0.81
N ALA A 24 -16.81 -25.91 0.96
CA ALA A 24 -16.71 -24.47 0.65
C ALA A 24 -15.91 -23.69 1.72
N ASP A 25 -16.06 -24.05 2.99
CA ASP A 25 -15.36 -23.38 4.09
C ASP A 25 -13.85 -23.70 4.12
N ASP A 26 -13.46 -24.92 3.70
CA ASP A 26 -12.06 -25.34 3.65
C ASP A 26 -11.30 -24.67 2.49
N GLU A 27 -11.96 -24.44 1.35
CA GLU A 27 -11.35 -23.79 0.19
C GLU A 27 -11.11 -22.29 0.44
N ALA A 28 -12.08 -21.60 1.05
CA ALA A 28 -11.93 -20.21 1.48
C ALA A 28 -10.82 -20.04 2.53
N ALA A 29 -10.70 -20.97 3.48
CA ALA A 29 -9.62 -20.97 4.47
C ALA A 29 -8.24 -21.20 3.84
N ALA A 30 -8.15 -22.10 2.86
CA ALA A 30 -6.91 -22.37 2.12
C ALA A 30 -6.49 -21.19 1.22
N GLN A 31 -7.45 -20.50 0.63
CA GLN A 31 -7.18 -19.30 -0.17
C GLN A 31 -6.68 -18.15 0.70
N ALA A 32 -7.36 -17.85 1.82
CA ALA A 32 -6.91 -16.82 2.74
C ALA A 32 -5.52 -17.14 3.34
N LEU A 33 -5.17 -18.42 3.52
CA LEU A 33 -3.83 -18.83 3.95
C LEU A 33 -2.76 -18.48 2.92
N ARG A 34 -3.07 -18.63 1.63
CA ARG A 34 -2.20 -18.22 0.53
C ARG A 34 -2.06 -16.71 0.46
N ASP A 35 -3.13 -15.96 0.67
CA ASP A 35 -3.11 -14.50 0.68
C ASP A 35 -2.24 -13.97 1.84
N VAL A 36 -2.36 -14.55 3.03
CA VAL A 36 -1.51 -14.22 4.18
C VAL A 36 -0.05 -14.57 3.90
N GLN A 37 0.23 -15.73 3.29
CA GLN A 37 1.60 -16.10 2.91
C GLN A 37 2.19 -15.13 1.88
N MET A 38 1.40 -14.72 0.88
CA MET A 38 1.81 -13.74 -0.11
C MET A 38 2.07 -12.37 0.52
N GLY A 39 1.18 -11.91 1.40
CA GLY A 39 1.35 -10.68 2.16
C GLY A 39 2.61 -10.70 3.03
N MET A 40 2.88 -11.82 3.69
CA MET A 40 4.08 -11.97 4.53
C MET A 40 5.37 -12.07 3.72
N ALA A 41 5.31 -12.64 2.50
CA ALA A 41 6.42 -12.60 1.55
C ALA A 41 6.70 -11.17 1.08
N GLY A 42 5.67 -10.40 0.73
CA GLY A 42 5.78 -8.98 0.38
C GLY A 42 6.34 -8.14 1.53
N LEU A 43 5.88 -8.39 2.77
CA LEU A 43 6.41 -7.73 3.96
C LEU A 43 7.88 -8.08 4.20
N LYS A 44 8.26 -9.35 3.97
CA LYS A 44 9.66 -9.79 4.05
C LYS A 44 10.51 -9.09 2.99
N GLU A 45 10.02 -8.97 1.76
CA GLU A 45 10.70 -8.22 0.72
C GLU A 45 10.86 -6.74 1.08
N ALA A 46 9.78 -6.10 1.56
CA ALA A 46 9.79 -4.72 2.05
C ALA A 46 10.81 -4.54 3.18
N SER A 47 10.90 -5.46 4.14
CA SER A 47 11.90 -5.39 5.23
C SER A 47 13.35 -5.47 4.76
N ASN A 48 13.61 -6.01 3.56
CA ASN A 48 14.94 -6.05 2.96
C ASN A 48 15.19 -4.88 2.00
N ASN A 49 14.14 -4.14 1.59
CA ASN A 49 14.24 -2.98 0.71
C ASN A 49 13.89 -1.68 1.46
N PRO A 50 14.89 -0.86 1.83
CA PRO A 50 14.69 0.38 2.57
C PRO A 50 13.65 1.33 1.95
N ALA A 51 13.64 1.46 0.62
CA ALA A 51 12.70 2.34 -0.08
C ALA A 51 11.26 1.83 0.01
N LEU A 52 11.06 0.52 -0.17
CA LEU A 52 9.75 -0.11 -0.05
C LEU A 52 9.24 -0.07 1.40
N LEU A 53 10.13 -0.28 2.38
CA LEU A 53 9.80 -0.12 3.80
C LEU A 53 9.36 1.32 4.12
N ALA A 54 10.11 2.32 3.64
CA ALA A 54 9.80 3.72 3.86
C ALA A 54 8.47 4.11 3.21
N GLN A 55 8.18 3.62 2.00
CA GLN A 55 6.89 3.79 1.34
C GLN A 55 5.77 3.14 2.16
N MET A 56 5.92 1.88 2.57
CA MET A 56 4.92 1.18 3.38
C MET A 56 4.64 1.90 4.70
N MET A 57 5.66 2.44 5.37
CA MET A 57 5.45 3.21 6.61
C MET A 57 4.72 4.53 6.35
N ARG A 58 4.95 5.17 5.20
CA ARG A 58 4.19 6.35 4.78
C ARG A 58 2.73 5.98 4.52
N ASP A 59 2.48 4.89 3.80
CA ASP A 59 1.13 4.42 3.49
C ASP A 59 0.39 4.03 4.78
N LEU A 60 1.05 3.35 5.72
CA LEU A 60 0.50 3.05 7.05
C LEU A 60 0.34 4.28 7.96
N SER A 61 0.94 5.43 7.61
CA SER A 61 0.69 6.69 8.32
C SER A 61 -0.59 7.36 7.83
N ASP A 62 -1.14 6.93 6.68
CA ASP A 62 -2.42 7.41 6.18
C ASP A 62 -3.56 6.85 7.05
N PRO A 63 -4.39 7.71 7.66
CA PRO A 63 -5.51 7.27 8.50
C PRO A 63 -6.53 6.41 7.74
N ALA A 64 -6.74 6.63 6.45
CA ALA A 64 -7.65 5.82 5.65
C ALA A 64 -7.13 4.39 5.47
N VAL A 65 -5.83 4.24 5.20
CA VAL A 65 -5.15 2.94 5.09
C VAL A 65 -5.14 2.22 6.43
N MET A 66 -4.89 2.93 7.54
CA MET A 66 -5.00 2.34 8.88
C MET A 66 -6.42 1.86 9.20
N GLU A 67 -7.45 2.61 8.81
CA GLU A 67 -8.83 2.20 9.03
C GLU A 67 -9.18 0.94 8.23
N GLU A 68 -8.74 0.85 6.98
CA GLU A 68 -8.92 -0.34 6.16
C GLU A 68 -8.13 -1.55 6.69
N ALA A 69 -6.86 -1.34 7.07
CA ALA A 69 -6.05 -2.37 7.70
C ALA A 69 -6.71 -2.86 9.00
N LYS A 70 -7.29 -1.96 9.79
CA LYS A 70 -8.04 -2.32 11.00
C LYS A 70 -9.29 -3.13 10.68
N LYS A 71 -10.06 -2.75 9.65
CA LYS A 71 -11.22 -3.55 9.18
C LYS A 71 -10.79 -4.95 8.75
N MET A 72 -9.65 -5.10 8.08
CA MET A 72 -9.09 -6.40 7.73
C MET A 72 -8.64 -7.19 8.98
N MET A 73 -8.04 -6.54 9.96
CA MET A 73 -7.65 -7.19 11.23
C MET A 73 -8.85 -7.63 12.08
N ASP A 74 -9.94 -6.87 12.04
CA ASP A 74 -11.19 -7.19 12.74
C ASP A 74 -12.01 -8.26 12.02
N ASN A 75 -11.63 -8.64 10.79
CA ASN A 75 -12.30 -9.70 10.04
C ASN A 75 -12.19 -11.05 10.78
N PRO A 76 -13.32 -11.76 11.05
CA PRO A 76 -13.31 -13.04 11.76
C PRO A 76 -12.44 -14.12 11.10
N LEU A 77 -12.35 -14.13 9.77
CA LEU A 77 -11.52 -15.08 9.03
C LEU A 77 -10.04 -14.84 9.31
N PHE A 78 -9.62 -13.58 9.26
CA PHE A 78 -8.27 -13.17 9.59
C PHE A 78 -7.94 -13.48 11.06
N GLN A 79 -8.84 -13.18 12.00
CA GLN A 79 -8.66 -13.51 13.40
C GLN A 79 -8.53 -15.03 13.64
N LYS A 80 -9.33 -15.85 12.95
CA LYS A 80 -9.25 -17.31 13.03
C LYS A 80 -7.88 -17.80 12.55
N GLN A 81 -7.39 -17.27 11.43
CA GLN A 81 -6.06 -17.61 10.91
C GLN A 81 -4.93 -17.15 11.82
N MET A 82 -4.99 -15.91 12.32
CA MET A 82 -4.01 -15.38 13.27
C MET A 82 -4.01 -16.16 14.58
N LYS A 83 -5.16 -16.68 15.05
CA LYS A 83 -5.23 -17.60 16.18
C LYS A 83 -4.59 -18.96 15.85
N GLY A 84 -4.80 -19.47 14.65
CA GLY A 84 -4.16 -20.70 14.18
C GLY A 84 -2.64 -20.57 14.14
N LEU A 85 -2.15 -19.51 13.50
CA LEU A 85 -0.72 -19.17 13.41
C LEU A 85 -0.14 -18.87 14.80
N GLY A 86 -0.89 -18.12 15.61
CA GLY A 86 -0.64 -17.81 17.01
C GLY A 86 -0.42 -19.03 17.91
N ASN A 87 -1.04 -20.14 17.56
CA ASN A 87 -0.93 -21.39 18.30
C ASN A 87 0.24 -22.27 17.87
N SER A 88 0.83 -22.02 16.69
CA SER A 88 2.02 -22.75 16.23
C SER A 88 3.21 -22.52 17.16
N LYS A 89 4.04 -23.56 17.31
CA LYS A 89 5.19 -23.52 18.22
C LYS A 89 6.22 -22.50 17.73
N GLU A 90 6.46 -22.47 16.43
CA GLU A 90 7.41 -21.60 15.74
C GLU A 90 7.04 -20.13 15.93
N PHE A 91 5.75 -19.80 15.80
CA PHE A 91 5.28 -18.43 16.04
C PHE A 91 5.42 -18.04 17.51
N LYS A 92 5.02 -18.91 18.45
CA LYS A 92 5.18 -18.66 19.89
C LYS A 92 6.64 -18.46 20.29
N GLU A 93 7.56 -19.25 19.73
CA GLU A 93 9.00 -19.10 19.95
C GLU A 93 9.51 -17.78 19.37
N SER A 94 9.11 -17.44 18.14
CA SER A 94 9.44 -16.15 17.51
C SER A 94 8.91 -14.97 18.32
N LEU A 95 7.70 -15.06 18.87
CA LEU A 95 7.08 -14.02 19.68
C LEU A 95 7.78 -13.85 21.03
N LYS A 96 8.19 -14.96 21.66
CA LYS A 96 9.03 -14.93 22.87
C LYS A 96 10.38 -14.28 22.58
N GLN A 97 11.03 -14.61 21.46
CA GLN A 97 12.29 -14.02 21.07
C GLN A 97 12.15 -12.53 20.78
N ALA A 98 11.12 -12.13 20.03
CA ALA A 98 10.80 -10.73 19.76
C ALA A 98 10.52 -9.97 21.05
N SER A 99 9.70 -10.54 21.95
CA SER A 99 9.41 -9.95 23.26
C SER A 99 10.67 -9.83 24.12
N ALA A 100 11.54 -10.83 24.15
CA ALA A 100 12.81 -10.77 24.86
C ALA A 100 13.75 -9.70 24.27
N MET A 101 13.72 -9.49 22.94
CA MET A 101 14.47 -8.44 22.28
C MET A 101 13.93 -7.03 22.62
N MET A 102 12.61 -6.85 22.69
CA MET A 102 11.98 -5.58 23.04
C MET A 102 12.10 -5.23 24.53
N ASN A 103 12.09 -6.24 25.40
CA ASN A 103 12.27 -6.06 26.85
C ASN A 103 13.74 -5.82 27.25
N ASP A 104 14.69 -6.02 26.33
CA ASP A 104 16.10 -5.69 26.51
C ASP A 104 16.33 -4.27 25.94
N PRO A 105 16.53 -3.24 26.78
CA PRO A 105 16.65 -1.86 26.31
C PRO A 105 17.78 -1.65 25.29
N ALA A 106 18.88 -2.41 25.41
CA ALA A 106 20.01 -2.28 24.49
C ALA A 106 19.66 -2.84 23.11
N LYS A 107 18.95 -3.97 23.05
CA LYS A 107 18.50 -4.56 21.79
C LYS A 107 17.34 -3.80 21.17
N ALA A 108 16.43 -3.27 21.99
CA ALA A 108 15.36 -2.39 21.54
C ALA A 108 15.95 -1.13 20.88
N ALA A 109 16.89 -0.45 21.56
CA ALA A 109 17.58 0.71 21.00
C ALA A 109 18.35 0.38 19.72
N GLN A 110 19.01 -0.79 19.65
CA GLN A 110 19.69 -1.23 18.43
C GLN A 110 18.70 -1.48 17.28
N ALA A 111 17.55 -2.09 17.56
CA ALA A 111 16.51 -2.35 16.57
C ALA A 111 15.89 -1.05 16.06
N GLU A 112 15.62 -0.10 16.95
CA GLU A 112 15.11 1.23 16.62
C GLU A 112 16.12 2.01 15.77
N ALA A 113 17.39 2.06 16.17
CA ALA A 113 18.45 2.71 15.39
C ALA A 113 18.62 2.07 13.99
N LYS A 114 18.53 0.74 13.90
CA LYS A 114 18.58 0.04 12.60
C LYS A 114 17.36 0.39 11.74
N MET A 115 16.17 0.45 12.34
CA MET A 115 14.95 0.84 11.64
C MET A 115 15.02 2.29 11.15
N GLU A 116 15.42 3.23 12.02
CA GLU A 116 15.61 4.63 11.68
C GLU A 116 16.61 4.79 10.52
N HIS A 117 17.75 4.09 10.59
CA HIS A 117 18.74 4.10 9.51
C HIS A 117 18.19 3.56 8.19
N MET A 118 17.43 2.46 8.22
CA MET A 118 16.78 1.93 7.02
C MET A 118 15.74 2.90 6.47
N LEU A 119 14.91 3.50 7.32
CA LEU A 119 13.92 4.49 6.90
C LEU A 119 14.57 5.72 6.28
N LYS A 120 15.62 6.24 6.90
CA LYS A 120 16.37 7.38 6.38
C LYS A 120 16.99 7.06 5.03
N ARG A 121 17.66 5.91 4.89
CA ARG A 121 18.22 5.47 3.62
C ARG A 121 17.14 5.30 2.55
N GLY A 122 16.00 4.71 2.91
CA GLY A 122 14.87 4.56 2.00
C GLY A 122 14.30 5.90 1.54
N GLN A 123 14.17 6.86 2.45
CA GLN A 123 13.76 8.23 2.12
C GLN A 123 14.78 8.93 1.22
N ASP A 124 16.07 8.79 1.50
CA ASP A 124 17.14 9.37 0.66
C ASP A 124 17.12 8.77 -0.75
N ASP A 125 16.94 7.45 -0.87
CA ASP A 125 16.86 6.75 -2.15
C ASP A 125 15.61 7.18 -2.93
N LEU A 126 14.46 7.31 -2.26
CA LEU A 126 13.23 7.86 -2.84
C LEU A 126 13.40 9.32 -3.26
N GLN A 127 14.07 10.16 -2.45
CA GLN A 127 14.33 11.56 -2.79
C GLN A 127 15.27 11.69 -3.99
N LYS A 128 16.31 10.86 -4.08
CA LYS A 128 17.21 10.84 -5.25
C LYS A 128 16.49 10.39 -6.51
N ALA A 129 15.70 9.32 -6.43
CA ALA A 129 14.89 8.85 -7.55
C ALA A 129 13.87 9.92 -7.97
N ALA A 130 13.17 10.52 -7.01
CA ALA A 130 12.24 11.63 -7.26
C ALA A 130 12.94 12.87 -7.81
N GLY A 131 14.15 13.17 -7.36
CA GLY A 131 14.97 14.27 -7.86
C GLY A 131 15.33 14.10 -9.34
N GLY A 132 15.74 12.89 -9.74
CA GLY A 132 15.99 12.56 -11.14
C GLY A 132 14.73 12.67 -11.99
N MET A 133 13.61 12.12 -11.53
CA MET A 133 12.33 12.24 -12.25
C MET A 133 11.82 13.68 -12.31
N MET A 134 12.01 14.46 -11.26
CA MET A 134 11.58 15.86 -11.21
C MET A 134 12.47 16.75 -12.08
N GLU A 135 13.77 16.46 -12.18
CA GLU A 135 14.69 17.13 -13.09
C GLU A 135 14.36 16.79 -14.55
N GLU A 136 14.07 15.53 -14.85
CA GLU A 136 13.60 15.09 -16.18
C GLU A 136 12.24 15.71 -16.52
N ALA A 137 11.31 15.75 -15.57
CA ALA A 137 10.02 16.43 -15.74
C ALA A 137 10.18 17.94 -15.94
N MET A 138 11.10 18.60 -15.22
CA MET A 138 11.43 20.01 -15.45
C MET A 138 12.07 20.23 -16.81
N ALA A 139 12.96 19.35 -17.25
CA ALA A 139 13.58 19.41 -18.57
C ALA A 139 12.55 19.22 -19.69
N ALA A 140 11.61 18.28 -19.51
CA ALA A 140 10.47 18.09 -20.41
C ALA A 140 9.55 19.32 -20.42
N MET A 141 9.27 19.92 -19.26
CA MET A 141 8.53 21.19 -19.19
C MET A 141 9.31 22.38 -19.77
N ALA A 142 10.64 22.34 -19.86
CA ALA A 142 11.42 23.36 -20.56
C ALA A 142 11.36 23.20 -22.10
N ASN A 143 10.82 22.08 -22.61
CA ASN A 143 10.66 21.87 -24.04
C ASN A 143 9.45 22.67 -24.57
N PRO A 144 9.65 23.56 -25.57
CA PRO A 144 8.57 24.37 -26.16
C PRO A 144 7.40 23.53 -26.71
N GLU A 145 7.68 22.34 -27.26
CA GLU A 145 6.64 21.48 -27.84
C GLU A 145 5.73 20.91 -26.75
N VAL A 146 6.32 20.43 -25.65
CA VAL A 146 5.60 19.92 -24.49
C VAL A 146 4.79 21.05 -23.82
N MET A 147 5.36 22.25 -23.73
CA MET A 147 4.68 23.44 -23.23
C MET A 147 3.50 23.86 -24.09
N ALA A 148 3.64 23.83 -25.42
CA ALA A 148 2.57 24.14 -26.35
C ALA A 148 1.42 23.13 -26.26
N GLU A 149 1.75 21.84 -26.14
CA GLU A 149 0.77 20.77 -25.94
C GLU A 149 0.08 20.87 -24.58
N MET A 150 0.83 21.16 -23.51
CA MET A 150 0.26 21.43 -22.18
C MET A 150 -0.64 22.66 -22.19
N ALA A 151 -0.26 23.75 -22.88
CA ALA A 151 -1.10 24.94 -23.03
C ALA A 151 -2.38 24.65 -23.82
N LYS A 152 -2.32 23.71 -24.78
CA LYS A 152 -3.50 23.23 -25.52
C LYS A 152 -4.42 22.40 -24.62
N MET A 153 -3.86 21.48 -23.81
CA MET A 153 -4.62 20.73 -22.80
C MET A 153 -5.25 21.65 -21.74
N LEU A 154 -4.52 22.66 -21.24
CA LEU A 154 -5.06 23.64 -20.28
C LEU A 154 -6.21 24.49 -20.86
N LYS A 155 -6.30 24.62 -22.18
CA LYS A 155 -7.41 25.28 -22.86
C LYS A 155 -8.60 24.34 -23.08
N ASP A 156 -8.42 23.03 -22.93
CA ASP A 156 -9.49 22.05 -23.06
C ASP A 156 -10.48 22.18 -21.87
N PRO A 157 -11.78 22.37 -22.13
CA PRO A 157 -12.78 22.54 -21.09
C PRO A 157 -12.95 21.28 -20.21
N ASN A 158 -12.77 20.07 -20.74
CA ASN A 158 -12.85 18.85 -19.94
C ASN A 158 -11.66 18.76 -18.99
N PHE A 159 -10.47 19.12 -19.46
CA PHE A 159 -9.28 19.15 -18.61
C PHE A 159 -9.41 20.19 -17.50
N LYS A 160 -9.94 21.39 -17.80
CA LYS A 160 -10.23 22.41 -16.77
C LYS A 160 -11.21 21.91 -15.71
N GLN A 161 -12.28 21.23 -16.12
CA GLN A 161 -13.24 20.66 -15.17
C GLN A 161 -12.62 19.57 -14.29
N GLN A 162 -11.78 18.70 -14.87
CA GLN A 162 -11.04 17.70 -14.10
C GLN A 162 -10.08 18.35 -13.11
N LEU A 163 -9.37 19.40 -13.52
CA LEU A 163 -8.42 20.12 -12.67
C LEU A 163 -9.14 20.85 -11.54
N GLU A 164 -10.31 21.44 -11.79
CA GLU A 164 -11.16 22.03 -10.75
C GLU A 164 -11.76 20.99 -9.79
N ALA A 165 -12.11 19.80 -10.29
CA ALA A 165 -12.57 18.70 -9.44
C ALA A 165 -11.43 18.20 -8.54
N MET A 166 -10.23 18.06 -9.09
CA MET A 166 -9.03 17.68 -8.35
C MET A 166 -8.63 18.74 -7.32
N ALA A 167 -8.75 20.03 -7.65
CA ALA A 167 -8.47 21.13 -6.73
C ALA A 167 -9.43 21.20 -5.53
N LYS A 168 -10.60 20.57 -5.63
CA LYS A 168 -11.56 20.43 -4.53
C LYS A 168 -11.28 19.21 -3.66
N ASP A 169 -10.40 18.31 -4.10
CA ASP A 169 -10.00 17.14 -3.33
C ASP A 169 -9.18 17.57 -2.10
N PRO A 170 -9.52 17.11 -0.89
CA PRO A 170 -8.73 17.35 0.31
C PRO A 170 -7.25 16.95 0.16
N ALA A 171 -6.95 15.85 -0.54
CA ALA A 171 -5.57 15.41 -0.78
C ALA A 171 -4.77 16.42 -1.62
N PHE A 172 -5.44 17.22 -2.44
CA PHE A 172 -4.82 18.29 -3.23
C PHE A 172 -4.44 19.50 -2.36
N LYS A 173 -5.04 19.68 -1.18
CA LYS A 173 -4.63 20.72 -0.23
C LYS A 173 -3.26 20.46 0.37
N ASP A 174 -2.93 19.20 0.62
CA ASP A 174 -1.62 18.81 1.12
C ASP A 174 -0.56 19.00 0.03
N TYR A 175 -0.89 18.65 -1.21
CA TYR A 175 -0.03 18.91 -2.37
C TYR A 175 0.22 20.41 -2.59
N THR A 176 -0.82 21.25 -2.56
CA THR A 176 -0.67 22.71 -2.72
C THR A 176 0.12 23.34 -1.57
N SER A 177 -0.06 22.86 -0.33
CA SER A 177 0.73 23.32 0.82
C SER A 177 2.21 22.95 0.69
N ALA A 178 2.52 21.74 0.22
CA ALA A 178 3.88 21.30 -0.07
C ALA A 178 4.52 22.12 -1.22
N MET A 179 3.75 22.41 -2.27
CA MET A 179 4.19 23.26 -3.37
C MET A 179 4.43 24.70 -2.94
N GLN A 180 3.59 25.24 -2.04
CA GLN A 180 3.76 26.57 -1.48
C GLN A 180 5.02 26.66 -0.62
N HIS A 181 5.33 25.64 0.17
CA HIS A 181 6.60 25.52 0.87
C HIS A 181 7.79 25.48 -0.09
N MET A 182 7.63 24.81 -1.23
CA MET A 182 8.66 24.74 -2.28
C MET A 182 8.87 26.08 -3.00
N MET A 183 7.82 26.88 -3.22
CA MET A 183 7.93 28.22 -3.81
C MET A 183 8.54 29.25 -2.86
N ASN A 184 8.45 29.00 -1.54
CA ASN A 184 9.09 29.82 -0.53
C ASN A 184 10.59 29.48 -0.35
N ASP A 185 11.06 28.39 -0.96
CA ASP A 185 12.49 28.05 -1.02
C ASP A 185 13.19 28.93 -2.09
N PRO A 186 14.17 29.77 -1.72
CA PRO A 186 14.78 30.72 -2.62
C PRO A 186 15.47 30.08 -3.84
N GLU A 187 16.11 28.92 -3.67
CA GLU A 187 16.82 28.25 -4.77
C GLU A 187 15.83 27.68 -5.79
N LYS A 188 14.75 27.07 -5.31
CA LYS A 188 13.72 26.50 -6.17
C LYS A 188 12.89 27.57 -6.85
N LYS A 189 12.62 28.67 -6.14
CA LYS A 189 11.96 29.85 -6.70
C LYS A 189 12.75 30.44 -7.87
N GLU A 190 14.06 30.62 -7.73
CA GLU A 190 14.90 31.14 -8.81
C GLU A 190 14.86 30.23 -10.05
N ARG A 191 14.90 28.91 -9.84
CA ARG A 191 14.81 27.92 -10.93
C ARG A 191 13.46 28.00 -11.64
N MET A 192 12.37 28.20 -10.89
CA MET A 192 11.01 28.30 -11.41
C MET A 192 10.76 29.62 -12.14
N GLU A 193 11.33 30.73 -11.65
CA GLU A 193 11.29 32.03 -12.34
C GLU A 193 12.04 32.00 -13.67
N LYS A 194 13.21 31.34 -13.74
CA LYS A 194 13.93 31.13 -15.01
C LYS A 194 13.09 30.35 -16.01
N LEU A 195 12.42 29.29 -15.56
CA LEU A 195 11.52 28.49 -16.39
C LEU A 195 10.31 29.32 -16.88
N GLY A 196 9.70 30.10 -15.99
CA GLY A 196 8.54 30.94 -16.31
C GLY A 196 8.85 32.12 -17.23
N ASN A 197 10.09 32.63 -17.20
CA ASN A 197 10.55 33.63 -18.15
C ASN A 197 10.79 33.02 -19.53
N ALA A 198 11.42 31.85 -19.60
CA ALA A 198 11.59 31.11 -20.86
C ALA A 198 10.24 30.77 -21.52
N PHE A 199 9.22 30.44 -20.72
CA PHE A 199 7.86 30.22 -21.21
C PHE A 199 7.20 31.48 -21.79
N ARG A 200 7.34 32.61 -21.10
CA ARG A 200 6.76 33.89 -21.54
C ARG A 200 7.39 34.43 -22.83
N GLU A 201 8.64 34.09 -23.09
CA GLU A 201 9.34 34.47 -24.32
C GLU A 201 8.94 33.59 -25.53
N GLN A 202 8.33 32.43 -25.31
CA GLN A 202 7.91 31.48 -26.36
C GLN A 202 6.40 31.51 -26.68
N LEU A 203 5.59 32.24 -25.90
CA LEU A 203 4.17 32.50 -26.15
C LEU A 203 3.96 33.76 -27.01
#